data_AF-A0A3D0PY49-F1
#
_entry.id   AF-A0A3D0PY49-F1
#
_cell.length_a   1.000
_cell.length_b   1.000
_cell.length_c   1.000
_cell.angle_alpha   90.00
_cell.angle_beta   90.00
_cell.angle_gamma   90.00
#
_symmetry.space_group_name_H-M   'P 1'
#
loop_
_entity.id
_entity.type
_entity.pdbx_description
1 polymer ?
#
loop_
_entity_poly.entity_id
_entity_poly.type
_entity_poly.pdbx_seq_one_letter_code
_entity_poly.pdbx_strand_id
1 'polypeptide(L)'
;EFIYFARPDSNIYGVNVHSARKRMGARLAQESPVDADMVIAVPNSSLSAASGYSEEAGLPNEMGLIKNQYVARTFIQPTQELREQGVRMKLSAVRGVVKGKRVIVIDDSIVRGTTSKRIVQMLKEAGAAEVHMRISSPPLKYPCFYGIDISTTKELIAAKMSVDEIRDYIGADSLAFLSLDGLVESIGLGADAPYGGLCVAYFNGDYPTALDDYEADFLKSLTPEDRVRLPEFALYKSKYEGNEYTTTSSQEEH
;
A
#
# COMPACT_ATOMS: atom_id res chain seq x y z
N GLU A 1 0.24 -6.10 9.25
CA GLU A 1 -0.08 -7.53 9.04
C GLU A 1 -0.93 -7.84 7.81
N PHE A 2 -2.24 -7.53 7.82
CA PHE A 2 -3.18 -7.97 6.78
C PHE A 2 -2.80 -7.58 5.35
N ILE A 3 -2.23 -6.38 5.15
CA ILE A 3 -1.88 -5.87 3.81
C ILE A 3 -0.76 -6.71 3.16
N TYR A 4 0.34 -6.95 3.88
CA TYR A 4 1.57 -7.48 3.27
C TYR A 4 2.27 -8.57 4.09
N PHE A 5 2.49 -8.32 5.38
CA PHE A 5 3.47 -9.04 6.19
C PHE A 5 3.08 -10.50 6.50
N ALA A 6 1.82 -10.73 6.85
CA ALA A 6 1.34 -12.07 7.17
C ALA A 6 1.24 -12.96 5.94
N ARG A 7 1.44 -14.27 6.13
CA ARG A 7 1.18 -15.23 5.07
C ARG A 7 -0.32 -15.29 4.74
N PRO A 8 -0.69 -15.47 3.46
CA PRO A 8 -2.09 -15.49 3.04
C PRO A 8 -2.91 -16.66 3.61
N ASP A 9 -2.26 -17.75 4.02
CA ASP A 9 -2.89 -18.91 4.66
C ASP A 9 -3.09 -18.75 6.18
N SER A 10 -2.61 -17.66 6.78
CA SER A 10 -2.82 -17.37 8.19
C SER A 10 -4.22 -16.84 8.49
N ASN A 11 -4.71 -17.10 9.70
CA ASN A 11 -5.89 -16.46 10.29
C ASN A 11 -5.44 -15.59 11.47
N ILE A 12 -5.78 -14.30 11.45
CA ILE A 12 -5.47 -13.35 12.52
C ILE A 12 -6.79 -12.91 13.12
N TYR A 13 -7.00 -13.17 14.42
CA TYR A 13 -8.27 -12.92 15.11
C TYR A 13 -9.50 -13.47 14.36
N GLY A 14 -9.39 -14.68 13.81
CA GLY A 14 -10.47 -15.34 13.06
C GLY A 14 -10.65 -14.86 11.62
N VAL A 15 -9.94 -13.82 11.19
CA VAL A 15 -9.99 -13.33 9.80
C VAL A 15 -8.84 -13.94 8.99
N ASN A 16 -9.19 -14.64 7.91
CA ASN A 16 -8.21 -15.17 6.97
C ASN A 16 -7.56 -14.05 6.14
N VAL A 17 -6.22 -14.06 6.05
CA VAL A 17 -5.44 -13.00 5.39
C VAL A 17 -5.68 -12.97 3.88
N HIS A 18 -5.70 -14.12 3.19
CA HIS A 18 -6.04 -14.18 1.76
C HIS A 18 -7.42 -13.57 1.49
N SER A 19 -8.42 -13.97 2.28
CA SER A 19 -9.80 -13.51 2.13
C SER A 19 -9.93 -12.00 2.37
N ALA A 20 -9.24 -11.46 3.38
CA ALA A 20 -9.18 -10.02 3.62
C ALA A 20 -8.56 -9.27 2.44
N ARG A 21 -7.40 -9.73 1.93
CA ARG A 21 -6.75 -9.13 0.75
C ARG A 21 -7.62 -9.21 -0.50
N LYS A 22 -8.34 -10.31 -0.69
CA LYS A 22 -9.28 -10.47 -1.80
C LYS A 22 -10.42 -9.45 -1.70
N ARG A 23 -11.00 -9.25 -0.51
CA ARG A 23 -12.01 -8.20 -0.29
C ARG A 23 -11.45 -6.79 -0.51
N MET A 24 -10.21 -6.51 -0.09
CA MET A 24 -9.53 -5.24 -0.38
C MET A 24 -9.45 -4.98 -1.89
N GLY A 25 -9.11 -6.01 -2.68
CA GLY A 25 -9.07 -5.94 -4.14
C GLY A 25 -10.43 -5.63 -4.76
N ALA A 26 -11.48 -6.33 -4.33
CA ALA A 26 -12.85 -6.08 -4.80
C ALA A 26 -13.30 -4.65 -4.44
N ARG A 27 -13.08 -4.22 -3.19
CA ARG A 27 -13.40 -2.86 -2.76
C ARG A 27 -12.65 -1.80 -3.58
N LEU A 28 -11.39 -2.04 -3.90
CA LEU A 28 -10.60 -1.15 -4.74
C LEU A 28 -11.15 -1.03 -6.18
N ALA A 29 -11.71 -2.10 -6.73
CA ALA A 29 -12.38 -2.05 -8.04
C ALA A 29 -13.67 -1.23 -8.00
N GLN A 30 -14.42 -1.29 -6.89
CA GLN A 30 -15.61 -0.46 -6.67
C GLN A 30 -15.28 1.02 -6.50
N GLU A 31 -14.23 1.33 -5.72
CA GLU A 31 -13.82 2.69 -5.43
C GLU A 31 -13.10 3.38 -6.60
N SER A 32 -12.40 2.62 -7.43
CA SER A 32 -11.51 3.17 -8.46
C SER A 32 -11.49 2.33 -9.74
N PRO A 33 -12.65 2.11 -10.39
CA PRO A 33 -12.70 1.38 -11.65
C PRO A 33 -11.92 2.11 -12.75
N VAL A 34 -11.48 1.35 -13.75
CA VAL A 34 -10.89 1.89 -14.97
C VAL A 34 -11.09 0.91 -16.11
N ASP A 35 -11.36 1.44 -17.31
CA ASP A 35 -11.46 0.62 -18.51
C ASP A 35 -10.07 0.12 -18.91
N ALA A 36 -9.91 -1.20 -18.94
CA ALA A 36 -8.65 -1.86 -19.24
C ALA A 36 -8.94 -3.28 -19.77
N ASP A 37 -7.90 -3.96 -20.24
CA ASP A 37 -8.07 -5.26 -20.89
C ASP A 37 -7.82 -6.44 -19.95
N MET A 38 -7.07 -6.22 -18.86
CA MET A 38 -6.71 -7.26 -17.89
C MET A 38 -6.21 -6.68 -16.57
N VAL A 39 -6.24 -7.53 -15.55
CA VAL A 39 -5.62 -7.29 -14.25
C VAL A 39 -4.38 -8.17 -14.13
N ILE A 40 -3.30 -7.60 -13.60
CA ILE A 40 -2.06 -8.32 -13.29
C ILE A 40 -1.63 -7.98 -11.86
N ALA A 41 -1.04 -8.94 -11.16
CA ALA A 41 -0.53 -8.74 -9.81
C ALA A 41 0.98 -8.47 -9.81
N VAL A 42 1.46 -7.67 -8.87
CA VAL A 42 2.87 -7.70 -8.47
C VAL A 42 3.11 -8.95 -7.59
N PRO A 43 3.92 -9.93 -8.04
CA PRO A 43 4.12 -11.16 -7.28
C PRO A 43 5.09 -10.94 -6.10
N ASN A 44 4.84 -11.51 -4.91
CA ASN A 44 3.78 -12.47 -4.58
C ASN A 44 2.69 -11.88 -3.68
N SER A 45 2.91 -10.68 -3.14
CA SER A 45 2.09 -10.08 -2.08
C SER A 45 0.69 -9.71 -2.55
N SER A 46 0.55 -9.31 -3.81
CA SER A 46 -0.67 -8.69 -4.34
C SER A 46 -1.58 -9.67 -5.08
N LEU A 47 -1.23 -10.97 -5.12
CA LEU A 47 -1.98 -12.00 -5.86
C LEU A 47 -3.43 -12.13 -5.39
N SER A 48 -3.66 -12.03 -4.07
CA SER A 48 -5.01 -12.13 -3.50
C SER A 48 -5.87 -10.91 -3.84
N ALA A 49 -5.30 -9.71 -3.74
CA ALA A 49 -5.99 -8.47 -4.11
C ALA A 49 -6.26 -8.41 -5.62
N ALA A 50 -5.34 -8.89 -6.46
CA ALA A 50 -5.56 -8.99 -7.91
C ALA A 50 -6.71 -9.92 -8.28
N SER A 51 -6.82 -11.08 -7.62
CA SER A 51 -7.97 -11.98 -7.79
C SER A 51 -9.28 -11.28 -7.41
N GLY A 52 -9.32 -10.56 -6.29
CA GLY A 52 -10.52 -9.82 -5.88
C GLY A 52 -10.91 -8.70 -6.82
N TYR A 53 -9.93 -7.89 -7.26
CA TYR A 53 -10.16 -6.80 -8.20
C TYR A 53 -10.66 -7.33 -9.54
N SER A 54 -10.03 -8.38 -10.07
CA SER A 54 -10.40 -9.02 -11.35
C SER A 54 -11.83 -9.57 -11.33
N GLU A 55 -12.20 -10.28 -10.27
CA GLU A 55 -13.55 -10.83 -10.11
C GLU A 55 -14.61 -9.72 -10.04
N GLU A 56 -14.35 -8.67 -9.27
CA GLU A 56 -15.27 -7.53 -9.16
C GLU A 56 -15.38 -6.73 -10.47
N ALA A 57 -14.25 -6.50 -11.15
CA ALA A 57 -14.22 -5.73 -12.39
C ALA A 57 -14.67 -6.54 -13.63
N GLY A 58 -14.84 -7.87 -13.51
CA GLY A 58 -15.15 -8.75 -14.63
C GLY A 58 -14.03 -8.84 -15.69
N LEU A 59 -12.77 -8.62 -15.28
CA LEU A 59 -11.60 -8.62 -16.17
C LEU A 59 -10.77 -9.90 -15.97
N PRO A 60 -10.07 -10.40 -17.01
CA PRO A 60 -9.19 -11.55 -16.84
C PRO A 60 -7.99 -11.20 -15.93
N ASN A 61 -7.65 -12.13 -15.02
CA ASN A 61 -6.46 -12.05 -14.17
C ASN A 61 -5.31 -12.82 -14.84
N GLU A 62 -4.32 -12.09 -15.34
CA GLU A 62 -3.25 -12.63 -16.18
C GLU A 62 -1.87 -12.54 -15.54
N MET A 63 -0.96 -13.39 -16.01
CA MET A 63 0.43 -13.39 -15.54
C MET A 63 1.27 -12.40 -16.37
N GLY A 64 1.09 -11.10 -16.11
CA GLY A 64 1.87 -10.05 -16.78
C GLY A 64 3.26 -9.80 -16.19
N LEU A 65 3.51 -10.24 -14.95
CA LEU A 65 4.77 -10.10 -14.23
C LEU A 65 5.20 -11.45 -13.65
N ILE A 66 6.48 -11.77 -13.75
CA ILE A 66 7.08 -12.96 -13.16
C ILE A 66 8.17 -12.54 -12.19
N LYS A 67 8.09 -13.08 -10.96
CA LYS A 67 9.18 -12.99 -10.00
C LYS A 67 10.14 -14.16 -10.22
N ASN A 68 11.42 -13.84 -10.36
CA ASN A 68 12.45 -14.86 -10.43
C ASN A 68 12.68 -15.48 -9.04
N GLN A 69 12.37 -16.77 -8.91
CA GLN A 69 12.47 -17.52 -7.65
C GLN A 69 13.92 -17.83 -7.24
N TYR A 70 14.89 -17.65 -8.14
CA TYR A 70 16.28 -18.04 -7.96
C TYR A 70 17.22 -16.88 -7.69
N VAL A 71 16.70 -15.67 -7.45
CA VAL A 71 17.53 -14.51 -7.09
C VAL A 71 18.01 -14.67 -5.65
N ALA A 72 19.19 -15.28 -5.50
CA ALA A 72 19.94 -15.28 -4.25
C ALA A 72 20.46 -13.86 -3.92
N ARG A 73 20.98 -13.67 -2.70
CA ARG A 73 21.77 -12.47 -2.36
C ARG A 73 22.85 -12.29 -3.43
N THR A 74 22.82 -11.18 -4.15
CA THR A 74 23.83 -10.87 -5.15
C THR A 74 25.18 -10.74 -4.44
N PHE A 75 26.13 -11.62 -4.77
CA PHE A 75 27.55 -11.39 -4.50
C PHE A 75 27.95 -10.01 -5.04
N ILE A 76 29.00 -9.39 -4.47
CA ILE A 76 29.49 -8.07 -4.88
C ILE A 76 29.70 -8.08 -6.40
N GLN A 77 28.78 -7.43 -7.13
CA GLN A 77 28.84 -7.37 -8.58
C GLN A 77 29.89 -6.31 -8.95
N PRO A 78 30.87 -6.64 -9.82
CA PRO A 78 32.06 -5.83 -10.05
C PRO A 78 31.75 -4.50 -10.75
N THR A 79 30.64 -4.40 -11.48
CA THR A 79 30.27 -3.17 -12.21
C THR A 79 28.87 -2.68 -11.84
N GLN A 80 28.64 -1.38 -12.04
CA GLN A 80 27.33 -0.74 -11.86
C GLN A 80 26.28 -1.31 -12.83
N GLU A 81 26.66 -1.56 -14.09
CA GLU A 81 25.79 -2.17 -15.11
C GLU A 81 25.34 -3.59 -14.72
N LEU A 82 26.24 -4.41 -14.17
CA LEU A 82 25.90 -5.76 -13.68
C LEU A 82 24.99 -5.70 -12.44
N ARG A 83 25.12 -4.68 -11.59
CA ARG A 83 24.16 -4.43 -10.50
C ARG A 83 22.79 -4.06 -11.04
N GLU A 84 22.73 -3.20 -12.04
CA GLU A 84 21.46 -2.78 -12.67
C GLU A 84 20.77 -3.94 -13.40
N GLN A 85 21.53 -4.79 -14.11
CA GLN A 85 21.04 -6.06 -14.64
C GLN A 85 20.57 -7.02 -13.53
N GLY A 86 21.32 -7.13 -12.43
CA GLY A 86 20.93 -7.95 -11.28
C GLY A 86 19.62 -7.55 -10.62
N VAL A 87 19.23 -6.28 -10.72
CA VAL A 87 17.89 -5.86 -10.28
C VAL A 87 16.82 -6.17 -11.31
N ARG A 88 17.11 -6.06 -12.62
CA ARG A 88 16.21 -6.59 -13.68
C ARG A 88 15.96 -8.10 -13.53
N MET A 89 16.86 -8.83 -12.88
CA MET A 89 16.65 -10.26 -12.62
C MET A 89 15.53 -10.55 -11.61
N LYS A 90 15.09 -9.61 -10.77
CA LYS A 90 14.10 -9.90 -9.70
C LYS A 90 12.67 -10.04 -10.21
N LEU A 91 12.31 -9.21 -11.19
CA LEU A 91 10.97 -9.17 -11.76
C LEU A 91 11.09 -8.93 -13.26
N SER A 92 10.28 -9.62 -14.05
CA SER A 92 10.24 -9.47 -15.51
C SER A 92 8.80 -9.38 -16.02
N ALA A 93 8.58 -8.54 -17.04
CA ALA A 93 7.30 -8.44 -17.73
C ALA A 93 7.17 -9.55 -18.79
N VAL A 94 6.00 -10.17 -18.86
CA VAL A 94 5.68 -11.18 -19.86
C VAL A 94 5.17 -10.49 -21.12
N ARG A 95 6.11 -10.12 -22.00
CA ARG A 95 5.82 -9.37 -23.23
C ARG A 95 4.68 -9.94 -24.06
N GLY A 96 4.58 -11.27 -24.18
CA GLY A 96 3.51 -11.94 -24.93
C GLY A 96 2.10 -11.71 -24.36
N VAL A 97 2.00 -11.37 -23.08
CA VAL A 97 0.73 -11.09 -22.38
C VAL A 97 0.38 -9.61 -22.46
N VAL A 98 1.35 -8.73 -22.18
CA VAL A 98 1.08 -7.30 -21.95
C VAL A 98 1.15 -6.42 -23.21
N LYS A 99 1.77 -6.90 -24.30
CA LYS A 99 1.99 -6.07 -25.51
C LYS A 99 0.67 -5.62 -26.14
N GLY A 100 0.52 -4.30 -26.30
CA GLY A 100 -0.64 -3.64 -26.88
C GLY A 100 -1.86 -3.60 -25.96
N LYS A 101 -1.71 -3.98 -24.68
CA LYS A 101 -2.82 -4.07 -23.72
C LYS A 101 -2.80 -2.92 -22.72
N ARG A 102 -3.99 -2.48 -22.32
CA ARG A 102 -4.21 -1.60 -21.16
C ARG A 102 -4.26 -2.49 -19.93
N VAL A 103 -3.29 -2.35 -19.02
CA VAL A 103 -3.10 -3.26 -17.89
C VAL A 103 -3.37 -2.57 -16.56
N ILE A 104 -4.19 -3.19 -15.71
CA ILE A 104 -4.33 -2.79 -14.31
C ILE A 104 -3.32 -3.59 -13.49
N VAL A 105 -2.42 -2.89 -12.80
CA VAL A 105 -1.38 -3.48 -11.95
C VAL A 105 -1.79 -3.33 -10.50
N ILE A 106 -2.03 -4.45 -9.83
CA ILE A 106 -2.34 -4.46 -8.40
C ILE A 106 -1.05 -4.63 -7.60
N ASP A 107 -0.80 -3.66 -6.72
CA ASP A 107 0.26 -3.74 -5.71
C ASP A 107 -0.32 -3.62 -4.30
N ASP A 108 0.43 -4.08 -3.28
CA ASP A 108 -0.05 -4.04 -1.90
C ASP A 108 0.12 -2.66 -1.28
N SER A 109 1.24 -2.00 -1.57
CA SER A 109 1.60 -0.71 -0.97
C SER A 109 2.64 0.03 -1.81
N ILE A 110 2.74 1.36 -1.62
CA ILE A 110 3.83 2.18 -2.14
C ILE A 110 4.54 2.86 -0.97
N VAL A 111 5.80 2.49 -0.73
CA VAL A 111 6.65 3.12 0.29
C VAL A 111 7.48 4.25 -0.33
N ARG A 112 8.50 3.90 -1.12
CA ARG A 112 9.44 4.85 -1.75
C ARG A 112 9.10 5.17 -3.22
N GLY A 113 8.16 4.46 -3.83
CA GLY A 113 7.80 4.59 -5.25
C GLY A 113 8.79 3.98 -6.26
N THR A 114 10.02 3.67 -5.86
CA THR A 114 11.08 3.19 -6.77
C THR A 114 10.76 1.84 -7.42
N THR A 115 10.17 0.90 -6.69
CA THR A 115 9.73 -0.40 -7.23
C THR A 115 8.60 -0.21 -8.22
N SER A 116 7.55 0.55 -7.86
CA SER A 116 6.40 0.83 -8.71
C SER A 116 6.81 1.53 -10.00
N LYS A 117 7.72 2.53 -9.92
CA LYS A 117 8.31 3.19 -11.10
C LYS A 117 8.98 2.20 -12.06
N ARG A 118 9.76 1.25 -11.52
CA ARG A 118 10.43 0.22 -12.32
C ARG A 118 9.44 -0.75 -12.96
N ILE A 119 8.38 -1.13 -12.25
CA ILE A 119 7.32 -1.99 -12.77
C ILE A 119 6.63 -1.31 -13.95
N VAL A 120 6.20 -0.06 -13.77
CA VAL A 120 5.54 0.72 -14.82
C VAL A 120 6.44 0.86 -16.05
N GLN A 121 7.71 1.26 -15.84
CA GLN A 121 8.68 1.37 -16.93
C GLN A 121 8.85 0.04 -17.67
N MET A 122 9.01 -1.07 -16.96
CA MET A 122 9.20 -2.39 -17.55
C MET A 122 7.98 -2.85 -18.37
N LEU A 123 6.76 -2.56 -17.91
CA LEU A 123 5.54 -2.88 -18.63
C LEU A 123 5.41 -2.03 -19.91
N LYS A 124 5.73 -0.73 -19.82
CA LYS A 124 5.76 0.16 -21.00
C LYS A 124 6.82 -0.27 -22.01
N GLU A 125 8.02 -0.65 -21.56
CA GLU A 125 9.09 -1.22 -22.40
C GLU A 125 8.70 -2.56 -23.04
N ALA A 126 7.91 -3.40 -22.34
CA ALA A 126 7.34 -4.61 -22.90
C ALA A 126 6.23 -4.33 -23.94
N GLY A 127 5.74 -3.10 -24.01
CA GLY A 127 4.80 -2.61 -25.00
C GLY A 127 3.35 -2.57 -24.51
N ALA A 128 3.09 -2.51 -23.19
CA ALA A 128 1.77 -2.17 -22.67
C ALA A 128 1.32 -0.81 -23.23
N ALA A 129 0.04 -0.70 -23.61
CA ALA A 129 -0.54 0.53 -24.15
C ALA A 129 -0.77 1.55 -23.03
N GLU A 130 -1.34 1.09 -21.91
CA GLU A 130 -1.59 1.88 -20.70
C GLU A 130 -1.27 1.03 -19.47
N VAL A 131 -0.81 1.66 -18.39
CA VAL A 131 -0.50 1.03 -17.11
C VAL A 131 -1.22 1.80 -16.00
N HIS A 132 -2.27 1.18 -15.43
CA HIS A 132 -3.05 1.74 -14.34
C HIS A 132 -2.67 1.07 -13.01
N MET A 133 -2.05 1.81 -12.11
CA MET A 133 -1.68 1.30 -10.79
C MET A 133 -2.87 1.36 -9.84
N ARG A 134 -3.11 0.28 -9.11
CA ARG A 134 -4.14 0.18 -8.07
C ARG A 134 -3.52 -0.44 -6.83
N ILE A 135 -3.51 0.32 -5.75
CA ILE A 135 -2.80 -0.04 -4.52
C ILE A 135 -3.82 -0.48 -3.47
N SER A 136 -3.70 -1.72 -2.99
CA SER A 136 -4.64 -2.33 -2.02
C SER A 136 -4.42 -1.91 -0.57
N SER A 137 -3.83 -0.73 -0.38
CA SER A 137 -3.72 -0.02 0.89
C SER A 137 -3.94 1.48 0.67
N PRO A 138 -4.27 2.25 1.72
CA PRO A 138 -4.17 3.70 1.68
C PRO A 138 -2.71 4.17 1.51
N PRO A 139 -2.48 5.44 1.18
CA PRO A 139 -1.13 6.00 1.07
C PRO A 139 -0.39 5.97 2.41
N LEU A 140 0.83 5.42 2.43
CA LEU A 140 1.66 5.37 3.64
C LEU A 140 2.33 6.73 3.85
N LYS A 141 1.86 7.48 4.85
CA LYS A 141 2.30 8.85 5.14
C LYS A 141 3.16 8.96 6.39
N TYR A 142 3.02 8.04 7.33
CA TYR A 142 3.64 8.12 8.64
C TYR A 142 4.52 6.89 8.95
N PRO A 143 5.61 7.08 9.74
CA PRO A 143 6.49 5.99 10.11
C PRO A 143 5.81 5.00 11.06
N CYS A 144 6.49 3.87 11.26
CA CYS A 144 6.07 2.82 12.17
C CYS A 144 7.01 2.76 13.37
N PHE A 145 6.43 2.76 14.57
CA PHE A 145 7.18 2.56 15.83
C PHE A 145 6.93 1.17 16.45
N TYR A 146 6.15 0.31 15.77
CA TYR A 146 5.70 -0.99 16.29
C TYR A 146 6.35 -2.20 15.60
N GLY A 147 7.60 -2.04 15.12
CA GLY A 147 8.41 -3.17 14.64
C GLY A 147 8.42 -3.43 13.12
N ILE A 148 7.73 -2.62 12.32
CA ILE A 148 7.93 -2.60 10.85
C ILE A 148 9.01 -1.58 10.50
N ASP A 149 9.98 -1.97 9.67
CA ASP A 149 11.12 -1.15 9.24
C ASP A 149 10.72 -0.03 8.27
N ILE A 150 9.96 0.95 8.79
CA ILE A 150 9.56 2.19 8.12
C ILE A 150 9.78 3.31 9.14
N SER A 151 11.04 3.67 9.36
CA SER A 151 11.42 4.49 10.51
C SER A 151 11.33 6.01 10.26
N THR A 152 11.21 6.47 9.01
CA THR A 152 11.22 7.92 8.72
C THR A 152 10.25 8.33 7.61
N THR A 153 9.59 9.47 7.78
CA THR A 153 8.77 10.11 6.72
C THR A 153 9.59 10.49 5.50
N LYS A 154 10.90 10.69 5.64
CA LYS A 154 11.78 11.10 4.53
C LYS A 154 11.80 10.07 3.40
N GLU A 155 11.59 8.80 3.73
CA GLU A 155 11.55 7.71 2.77
C GLU A 155 10.15 7.47 2.18
N LEU A 156 9.11 8.02 2.80
CA LEU A 156 7.74 7.84 2.38
C LEU A 156 7.39 8.83 1.27
N ILE A 157 7.12 8.32 0.07
CA ILE A 157 6.77 9.16 -1.07
C ILE A 157 5.44 9.90 -0.81
N ALA A 158 4.48 9.22 -0.18
CA ALA A 158 3.15 9.77 0.11
C ALA A 158 3.13 10.77 1.26
N ALA A 159 4.24 10.88 2.02
CA ALA A 159 4.40 11.95 3.02
C ALA A 159 4.75 13.31 2.38
N LYS A 160 5.16 13.33 1.11
CA LYS A 160 5.65 14.53 0.42
C LYS A 160 4.96 14.83 -0.90
N MET A 161 4.27 13.85 -1.46
CA MET A 161 3.66 13.91 -2.78
C MET A 161 2.19 13.54 -2.68
N SER A 162 1.35 14.33 -3.33
CA SER A 162 -0.04 13.99 -3.63
C SER A 162 -0.12 12.75 -4.54
N VAL A 163 -1.32 12.17 -4.66
CA VAL A 163 -1.53 11.00 -5.52
C VAL A 163 -1.16 11.29 -6.97
N ASP A 164 -1.48 12.47 -7.48
CA ASP A 164 -1.13 12.89 -8.84
C ASP A 164 0.39 13.04 -9.03
N GLU A 165 1.08 13.62 -8.05
CA GLU A 165 2.54 13.73 -8.08
C GLU A 165 3.20 12.33 -8.01
N ILE A 166 2.66 11.40 -7.22
CA ILE A 166 3.15 10.01 -7.18
C ILE A 166 2.92 9.33 -8.53
N ARG A 167 1.74 9.49 -9.14
CA ARG A 167 1.41 8.96 -10.47
C ARG A 167 2.45 9.41 -11.49
N ASP A 168 2.74 10.70 -11.52
CA ASP A 168 3.70 11.29 -12.45
C ASP A 168 5.12 10.78 -12.17
N TYR A 169 5.51 10.68 -10.90
CA TYR A 169 6.81 10.16 -10.49
C TYR A 169 7.05 8.73 -10.97
N ILE A 170 6.04 7.85 -10.83
CA ILE A 170 6.13 6.45 -11.25
C ILE A 170 5.87 6.26 -12.75
N GLY A 171 5.31 7.27 -13.42
CA GLY A 171 5.02 7.26 -14.86
C GLY A 171 3.79 6.44 -15.26
N ALA A 172 2.87 6.20 -14.33
CA ALA A 172 1.64 5.44 -14.57
C ALA A 172 0.59 6.32 -15.28
N ASP A 173 -0.30 5.70 -16.05
CA ASP A 173 -1.38 6.42 -16.76
C ASP A 173 -2.50 6.81 -15.78
N SER A 174 -2.73 5.98 -14.75
CA SER A 174 -3.52 6.37 -13.58
C SER A 174 -3.00 5.68 -12.31
N LEU A 175 -3.27 6.27 -11.16
CA LEU A 175 -2.95 5.71 -9.85
C LEU A 175 -4.14 5.92 -8.91
N ALA A 176 -4.54 4.87 -8.20
CA ALA A 176 -5.48 4.98 -7.09
C ALA A 176 -5.06 4.08 -5.94
N PHE A 177 -5.43 4.51 -4.73
CA PHE A 177 -5.20 3.79 -3.48
C PHE A 177 -6.56 3.40 -2.88
N LEU A 178 -6.60 2.26 -2.19
CA LEU A 178 -7.75 1.87 -1.39
C LEU A 178 -7.99 2.91 -0.29
N SER A 179 -9.25 3.31 -0.07
CA SER A 179 -9.60 4.21 1.02
C SER A 179 -9.31 3.59 2.40
N LEU A 180 -9.12 4.41 3.42
CA LEU A 180 -8.92 3.91 4.79
C LEU A 180 -10.15 3.14 5.29
N ASP A 181 -11.35 3.65 5.02
CA ASP A 181 -12.60 2.98 5.38
C ASP A 181 -12.73 1.66 4.61
N GLY A 182 -12.45 1.68 3.30
CA GLY A 182 -12.42 0.48 2.47
C GLY A 182 -11.44 -0.58 2.97
N LEU A 183 -10.28 -0.17 3.50
CA LEU A 183 -9.33 -1.09 4.15
C LEU A 183 -9.93 -1.72 5.41
N VAL A 184 -10.45 -0.89 6.32
CA VAL A 184 -11.01 -1.33 7.62
C VAL A 184 -12.20 -2.27 7.41
N GLU A 185 -13.14 -1.88 6.54
CA GLU A 185 -14.33 -2.67 6.19
C GLU A 185 -13.93 -4.00 5.51
N SER A 186 -12.95 -3.97 4.61
CA SER A 186 -12.48 -5.18 3.91
C SER A 186 -11.81 -6.17 4.87
N ILE A 187 -11.09 -5.70 5.89
CA ILE A 187 -10.53 -6.59 6.91
C ILE A 187 -11.67 -7.16 7.76
N GLY A 188 -12.55 -6.29 8.26
CA GLY A 188 -13.78 -6.71 8.95
C GLY A 188 -13.52 -7.39 10.30
N LEU A 189 -12.53 -6.91 11.07
CA LEU A 189 -12.30 -7.41 12.45
C LEU A 189 -13.49 -7.11 13.37
N GLY A 190 -14.10 -5.93 13.25
CA GLY A 190 -15.32 -5.57 13.96
C GLY A 190 -15.19 -5.52 15.49
N ALA A 191 -13.99 -5.33 16.02
CA ALA A 191 -13.82 -5.12 17.46
C ALA A 191 -14.41 -3.78 17.89
N ASP A 192 -14.90 -3.71 19.13
CA ASP A 192 -15.35 -2.45 19.75
C ASP A 192 -14.14 -1.58 20.16
N ALA A 193 -13.47 -1.07 19.14
CA ALA A 193 -12.27 -0.26 19.22
C ALA A 193 -12.13 0.59 17.94
N PRO A 194 -11.32 1.66 17.95
CA PRO A 194 -11.09 2.48 16.77
C PRO A 194 -10.65 1.63 15.58
N TYR A 195 -11.20 1.94 14.40
CA TYR A 195 -10.88 1.25 13.15
C TYR A 195 -11.11 -0.29 13.23
N GLY A 196 -12.08 -0.73 14.04
CA GLY A 196 -12.39 -2.15 14.24
C GLY A 196 -11.28 -2.92 14.96
N GLY A 197 -10.44 -2.25 15.75
CA GLY A 197 -9.30 -2.83 16.46
C GLY A 197 -8.00 -2.86 15.66
N LEU A 198 -7.91 -2.10 14.57
CA LEU A 198 -6.71 -2.02 13.74
C LEU A 198 -5.84 -0.81 14.10
N CYS A 199 -4.53 -1.03 14.14
CA CYS A 199 -3.57 0.08 14.06
C CYS A 199 -3.46 0.56 12.61
N VAL A 200 -3.86 1.81 12.38
CA VAL A 200 -3.86 2.47 11.05
C VAL A 200 -2.95 3.70 10.99
N ALA A 201 -2.10 3.88 12.01
CA ALA A 201 -1.25 5.05 12.21
C ALA A 201 -0.40 5.39 10.96
N TYR A 202 0.05 4.38 10.21
CA TYR A 202 0.77 4.53 8.94
C TYR A 202 0.08 5.45 7.93
N PHE A 203 -1.25 5.54 8.00
CA PHE A 203 -2.10 6.21 7.01
C PHE A 203 -2.61 7.57 7.51
N ASN A 204 -3.05 7.63 8.76
CA ASN A 204 -3.73 8.81 9.32
C ASN A 204 -2.93 9.53 10.42
N GLY A 205 -1.89 8.91 10.97
CA GLY A 205 -1.04 9.43 12.04
C GLY A 205 -1.65 9.35 13.44
N ASP A 206 -2.75 8.60 13.60
CA ASP A 206 -3.40 8.32 14.88
C ASP A 206 -2.73 7.09 15.53
N TYR A 207 -1.75 7.35 16.39
CA TYR A 207 -0.99 6.29 17.05
C TYR A 207 -1.73 5.78 18.29
N PRO A 208 -1.89 4.45 18.45
CA PRO A 208 -2.61 3.88 19.60
C PRO A 208 -1.82 3.94 20.92
N THR A 209 -0.63 4.53 20.93
CA THR A 209 0.23 4.71 22.10
C THR A 209 0.93 6.05 22.04
N ALA A 210 1.36 6.56 23.20
CA ALA A 210 2.36 7.60 23.28
C ALA A 210 3.64 7.17 22.54
N LEU A 211 4.30 8.16 21.91
CA LEU A 211 5.54 7.93 21.16
C LEU A 211 6.78 8.18 22.01
N ASP A 212 6.65 8.80 23.18
CA ASP A 212 7.72 9.09 24.13
C ASP A 212 9.01 9.59 23.44
N ASP A 213 10.10 8.83 23.54
CA ASP A 213 11.42 9.17 22.98
C ASP A 213 11.39 9.40 21.45
N TYR A 214 10.40 8.88 20.73
CA TYR A 214 10.23 9.05 19.28
C TYR A 214 9.47 10.33 18.90
N GLU A 215 8.73 10.95 19.82
CA GLU A 215 7.80 12.03 19.52
C GLU A 215 8.49 13.25 18.92
N ALA A 216 9.61 13.67 19.52
CA ALA A 216 10.35 14.85 19.08
C ALA A 216 10.82 14.74 17.62
N ASP A 217 11.29 13.56 17.22
CA ASP A 217 11.77 13.34 15.86
C ASP A 217 10.63 13.08 14.88
N PHE A 218 9.54 12.44 15.33
CA PHE A 218 8.31 12.33 14.55
C PHE A 218 7.75 13.71 14.20
N LEU A 219 7.57 14.62 15.17
CA LEU A 219 7.05 15.97 14.95
C LEU A 219 7.95 16.80 14.01
N LYS A 220 9.28 16.65 14.12
CA LYS A 220 10.22 17.29 13.19
C LYS A 220 10.03 16.80 11.76
N SER A 221 9.63 15.54 11.58
CA SER A 221 9.51 14.86 10.30
C SER A 221 8.22 15.19 9.53
N LEU A 222 7.23 15.80 10.20
CA LEU A 222 5.94 16.17 9.62
C LEU A 222 6.05 17.38 8.69
N THR A 223 5.20 17.41 7.67
CA THR A 223 4.98 18.60 6.83
C THR A 223 4.34 19.72 7.65
N PRO A 224 4.46 21.00 7.21
CA PRO A 224 3.77 22.10 7.87
C PRO A 224 2.27 21.87 8.04
N GLU A 225 1.62 21.29 7.04
CA GLU A 225 0.19 20.95 7.07
C GLU A 225 -0.12 19.89 8.12
N ASP A 226 0.68 18.83 8.19
CA ASP A 226 0.45 17.75 9.15
C ASP A 226 0.73 18.16 10.60
N ARG A 227 1.61 19.14 10.84
CA ARG A 227 1.83 19.73 12.18
C ARG A 227 0.62 20.46 12.72
N VAL A 228 -0.31 20.87 11.86
CA VAL A 228 -1.60 21.46 12.26
C VAL A 228 -2.67 20.38 12.32
N ARG A 229 -2.75 19.56 11.26
CA ARG A 229 -3.79 18.53 11.10
C ARG A 229 -3.74 17.45 12.19
N LEU A 230 -2.56 16.97 12.56
CA LEU A 230 -2.43 15.84 13.49
C LEU A 230 -2.80 16.22 14.93
N PRO A 231 -2.34 17.35 15.50
CA PRO A 231 -2.82 17.77 16.82
C PRO A 231 -4.33 18.02 16.86
N GLU A 232 -4.90 18.63 15.82
CA GLU A 232 -6.36 18.83 15.72
C GLU A 232 -7.11 17.48 15.64
N PHE A 233 -6.60 16.54 14.85
CA PHE A 233 -7.16 15.19 14.78
C PHE A 233 -7.06 14.47 16.13
N ALA A 234 -5.91 14.54 16.80
CA ALA A 234 -5.70 13.93 18.10
C ALA A 234 -6.67 14.49 19.15
N LEU A 235 -6.90 15.81 19.15
CA LEU A 235 -7.77 16.48 20.12
C LEU A 235 -9.26 16.18 19.92
N TYR A 236 -9.72 16.09 18.67
CA TYR A 236 -11.16 16.05 18.36
C TYR A 236 -11.66 14.73 17.77
N LYS A 237 -10.78 13.86 17.27
CA LYS A 237 -11.15 12.65 16.52
C LYS A 237 -10.47 11.37 16.99
N SER A 238 -9.31 11.46 17.63
CA SER A 238 -8.71 10.29 18.26
C SER A 238 -9.54 9.85 19.46
N LYS A 239 -9.60 8.54 19.68
CA LYS A 239 -10.20 7.95 20.88
C LYS A 239 -9.14 7.41 21.84
N TYR A 240 -7.89 7.85 21.67
CA TYR A 240 -6.77 7.44 22.50
C TYR A 240 -6.34 8.60 23.40
N GLU A 241 -6.32 8.37 24.72
CA GLU A 241 -5.71 9.27 25.70
C GLU A 241 -4.44 8.61 26.24
N GLY A 242 -3.27 9.09 25.80
CA GLY A 242 -1.99 8.47 26.12
C GLY A 242 -1.89 7.06 25.54
N ASN A 243 -1.94 6.05 26.41
CA ASN A 243 -1.88 4.62 26.04
C ASN A 243 -3.22 3.90 26.23
N GLU A 244 -4.28 4.61 26.61
CA GLU A 244 -5.59 4.02 26.90
C GLU A 244 -6.62 4.40 25.83
N TYR A 245 -7.47 3.44 25.47
CA TYR A 245 -8.65 3.68 24.66
C TYR A 245 -9.79 4.16 25.55
N THR A 246 -10.34 5.34 25.25
CA THR A 246 -11.47 5.90 25.99
C THR A 246 -12.77 5.66 25.21
N THR A 247 -13.74 5.01 25.87
CA THR A 247 -15.10 4.83 25.30
C THR A 247 -15.95 6.10 25.43
N THR A 248 -15.48 7.08 26.20
CA THR A 248 -16.17 8.35 26.45
C THR A 248 -15.91 9.29 25.28
N SER A 249 -16.92 9.48 24.44
CA SER A 249 -16.97 10.62 23.54
C SER A 249 -16.80 11.88 24.39
N SER A 250 -15.78 12.70 24.15
CA SER A 250 -15.67 14.07 24.64
C SER A 250 -16.68 15.01 23.94
N GLN A 251 -17.90 14.51 23.73
CA GLN A 251 -19.10 15.26 23.41
C GLN A 251 -20.21 14.87 24.39
N GLU A 252 -20.03 15.27 25.64
CA GLU A 252 -21.13 15.83 26.40
C GLU A 252 -20.68 17.24 26.84
N GLU A 253 -21.49 18.24 26.47
CA GLU A 253 -21.49 19.63 26.97
C GLU A 253 -20.40 20.61 26.49
N HIS A 254 -20.62 21.25 25.31
CA HIS A 254 -21.12 22.63 25.22
C HIS A 254 -21.24 23.15 23.77
#